data_AF-A0A6B9FL54-F1
#
_entry.id   AF-A0A6B9FL54-F1
#
_cell.length_a   1.000
_cell.length_b   1.000
_cell.length_c   1.000
_cell.angle_alpha   90.00
_cell.angle_beta   90.00
_cell.angle_gamma   90.00
#
_symmetry.space_group_name_H-M   'P 1'
#
loop_
_entity.id
_entity.type
_entity.pdbx_description
1 polymer ?
#
loop_
_entity_poly.entity_id
_entity_poly.type
_entity_poly.pdbx_seq_one_letter_code
_entity_poly.pdbx_strand_id
1 'polypeptide(L)'
;MIRPLFVLIATLVPFAAQAGDAAAGKKRATACQTCHGMDGLSKLPEAPNLAGQVEPYLVKALTEYRDGKRQNEIMNVVAKDLTDADIANLAAYYSGIQVDVLPPG
;
A
#
# COMPACT_ATOMS: atom_id res chain seq x y z
N MET A 1 -38.12 -8.21 46.21
CA MET A 1 -36.68 -8.36 45.92
C MET A 1 -36.54 -9.17 44.64
N ILE A 2 -36.42 -8.53 43.47
CA ILE A 2 -36.23 -9.22 42.19
C ILE A 2 -35.10 -8.48 41.47
N ARG A 3 -33.92 -9.09 41.37
CA ARG A 3 -32.77 -8.54 40.63
C ARG A 3 -32.96 -8.91 39.16
N PRO A 4 -33.16 -7.95 38.24
CA PRO A 4 -33.27 -8.29 36.83
C PRO A 4 -31.87 -8.67 36.33
N LEU A 5 -31.76 -9.89 35.79
CA LEU A 5 -30.54 -10.39 35.17
C LEU A 5 -30.39 -9.68 33.81
N PHE A 6 -29.54 -8.66 33.75
CA PHE A 6 -29.15 -8.03 32.49
C PHE A 6 -28.21 -8.99 31.74
N VAL A 7 -28.72 -9.63 30.70
CA VAL A 7 -27.93 -10.42 29.76
C VAL A 7 -27.25 -9.46 28.79
N LEU A 8 -25.94 -9.30 28.93
CA LEU A 8 -25.10 -8.57 27.98
C LEU A 8 -24.90 -9.43 26.73
N ILE A 9 -25.63 -9.12 25.66
CA ILE A 9 -25.39 -9.68 24.33
C ILE A 9 -24.17 -8.94 23.76
N ALA A 10 -23.00 -9.58 23.77
CA ALA A 10 -21.81 -9.07 23.12
C ALA A 10 -21.94 -9.28 21.60
N THR A 11 -22.23 -8.22 20.85
CA THR A 11 -22.24 -8.25 19.39
C THR A 11 -20.80 -8.29 18.88
N LEU A 12 -20.41 -9.42 18.28
CA LEU A 12 -19.16 -9.55 17.54
C LEU A 12 -19.24 -8.68 16.28
N VAL A 13 -18.58 -7.52 16.28
CA VAL A 13 -18.37 -6.74 15.06
C VAL A 13 -17.18 -7.37 14.32
N PRO A 14 -17.37 -7.89 13.10
CA PRO A 14 -16.26 -8.45 12.34
C PRO A 14 -15.33 -7.31 11.92
N PHE A 15 -14.06 -7.40 12.32
CA PHE A 15 -12.99 -6.57 11.76
C PHE A 15 -12.71 -7.05 10.33
N ALA A 16 -13.38 -6.45 9.35
CA ALA A 16 -13.02 -6.65 7.95
C ALA A 16 -11.72 -5.89 7.67
N ALA A 17 -10.69 -6.59 7.19
CA ALA A 17 -9.53 -5.94 6.60
C ALA A 17 -10.01 -5.21 5.35
N GLN A 18 -9.96 -3.87 5.36
CA GLN A 18 -10.37 -3.07 4.22
C GLN A 18 -9.35 -3.24 3.10
N ALA A 19 -9.79 -3.72 1.94
CA ALA A 19 -8.97 -3.74 0.72
C ALA A 19 -8.57 -2.30 0.33
N GLY A 20 -7.41 -2.13 -0.30
CA GLY A 20 -6.94 -0.82 -0.74
C GLY A 20 -7.82 -0.20 -1.83
N ASP A 21 -7.99 1.12 -1.77
CA ASP A 21 -8.65 1.92 -2.80
C ASP A 21 -7.61 2.41 -3.82
N ALA A 22 -7.62 1.82 -5.01
CA ALA A 22 -6.70 2.16 -6.09
C ALA A 22 -6.87 3.61 -6.61
N ALA A 23 -8.06 4.20 -6.53
CA ALA A 23 -8.28 5.59 -6.93
C ALA A 23 -7.67 6.56 -5.92
N ALA A 24 -7.83 6.28 -4.62
CA ALA A 24 -7.11 7.00 -3.56
C ALA A 24 -5.60 6.81 -3.69
N GLY A 25 -5.16 5.59 -4.02
CA GLY A 25 -3.78 5.23 -4.27
C GLY A 25 -3.17 6.04 -5.41
N LYS A 26 -3.87 6.16 -6.54
CA LYS A 26 -3.45 6.99 -7.68
C LYS A 26 -3.22 8.44 -7.27
N LYS A 27 -4.11 9.01 -6.46
CA LYS A 27 -3.96 10.38 -5.96
C LYS A 27 -2.71 10.50 -5.08
N ARG A 28 -2.50 9.53 -4.17
CA ARG A 28 -1.34 9.51 -3.28
C ARG A 28 -0.01 9.28 -4.03
N ALA A 29 -0.04 8.53 -5.12
CA ALA A 29 1.11 8.20 -5.97
C ALA A 29 1.78 9.42 -6.63
N THR A 30 1.13 10.59 -6.61
CA THR A 30 1.77 11.86 -7.03
C THR A 30 3.09 12.13 -6.30
N ALA A 31 3.22 11.71 -5.03
CA ALA A 31 4.48 11.83 -4.29
C ALA A 31 5.54 10.79 -4.70
N CYS A 32 5.12 9.69 -5.32
CA CYS A 32 5.96 8.56 -5.74
C CYS A 32 6.44 8.71 -7.19
N GLN A 33 5.68 9.44 -8.00
CA GLN A 33 5.83 9.50 -9.46
C GLN A 33 7.20 9.98 -9.93
N THR A 34 7.84 10.88 -9.17
CA THR A 34 9.12 11.49 -9.55
C THR A 34 10.21 10.44 -9.73
N CYS A 35 10.17 9.39 -8.92
CA CYS A 35 11.15 8.30 -8.99
C CYS A 35 10.60 7.07 -9.68
N HIS A 36 9.36 6.68 -9.39
CA HIS A 36 8.80 5.40 -9.83
C HIS A 36 7.92 5.48 -11.08
N GLY A 37 7.62 6.69 -11.57
CA GLY A 37 6.63 6.91 -12.61
C GLY A 37 5.19 6.83 -12.08
N MET A 38 4.29 7.58 -12.72
CA MET A 38 2.85 7.47 -12.44
C MET A 38 2.27 6.15 -12.98
N ASP A 39 2.85 5.66 -14.08
CA ASP A 39 2.61 4.34 -14.66
C ASP A 39 3.40 3.22 -13.95
N GLY A 40 4.18 3.54 -12.91
CA GLY A 40 5.02 2.57 -12.21
C GLY A 40 6.23 2.09 -13.02
N LEU A 41 6.55 2.74 -14.14
CA LEU A 41 7.72 2.46 -14.96
C LEU A 41 8.76 3.58 -14.78
N SER A 42 9.71 3.32 -13.89
CA SER A 42 10.79 4.25 -13.57
C SER A 42 11.64 4.59 -14.78
N LYS A 43 12.10 5.85 -14.83
CA LYS A 43 13.16 6.32 -15.75
C LYS A 43 14.51 6.48 -15.06
N LEU A 44 14.55 6.30 -13.74
CA LEU A 44 15.77 6.38 -12.95
C LEU A 44 16.29 4.96 -12.69
N PRO A 45 17.57 4.66 -12.99
CA PRO A 45 18.13 3.33 -12.76
C PRO A 45 18.01 2.86 -11.30
N GLU A 46 18.06 3.82 -10.36
CA GLU A 46 18.13 3.52 -8.92
C GLU A 46 16.75 3.36 -8.28
N ALA A 47 15.69 3.75 -9.00
CA ALA A 47 14.32 3.57 -8.55
C ALA A 47 13.69 2.38 -9.30
N PRO A 48 13.25 1.32 -8.60
CA PRO A 48 12.66 0.17 -9.25
C PRO A 48 11.29 0.49 -9.86
N ASN A 49 10.90 -0.29 -10.87
CA ASN A 49 9.53 -0.31 -11.39
C ASN A 49 8.57 -0.87 -10.32
N LEU A 50 7.39 -0.26 -10.25
CA LEU A 50 6.30 -0.67 -9.35
C LEU A 50 5.09 -1.24 -10.11
N ALA A 51 4.99 -0.99 -11.42
CA ALA A 51 3.90 -1.44 -12.25
C ALA A 51 3.70 -2.96 -12.17
N GLY A 52 2.49 -3.42 -11.85
CA GLY A 52 2.13 -4.83 -11.81
C GLY A 52 2.84 -5.63 -10.70
N GLN A 53 3.48 -4.96 -9.75
CA GLN A 53 4.14 -5.63 -8.64
C GLN A 53 3.11 -6.31 -7.72
N VAL A 54 3.52 -7.39 -7.07
CA VAL A 54 2.66 -8.15 -6.15
C VAL A 54 2.20 -7.25 -5.00
N GLU A 55 0.88 -7.08 -4.83
CA GLU A 55 0.30 -6.16 -3.85
C GLU A 55 0.78 -6.40 -2.41
N PRO A 56 0.74 -7.64 -1.86
CA PRO A 56 1.31 -7.93 -0.53
C PRO A 56 2.78 -7.54 -0.37
N TYR A 57 3.57 -7.63 -1.44
CA TYR A 57 4.98 -7.24 -1.41
C TYR A 57 5.12 -5.72 -1.28
N LEU A 58 4.32 -4.95 -2.02
CA LEU A 58 4.30 -3.49 -1.91
C LEU A 58 3.89 -3.05 -0.49
N VAL A 59 2.84 -3.64 0.06
CA VAL A 59 2.40 -3.39 1.45
C VAL A 59 3.54 -3.65 2.42
N LYS A 60 4.16 -4.84 2.33
CA LYS A 60 5.27 -5.21 3.21
C LYS A 60 6.45 -4.25 3.06
N ALA A 61 6.90 -3.97 1.84
CA ALA A 61 8.07 -3.14 1.58
C ALA A 61 7.88 -1.71 2.10
N LEU A 62 6.75 -1.08 1.78
CA LEU A 62 6.41 0.27 2.26
C LEU A 62 6.33 0.33 3.78
N THR A 63 5.73 -0.69 4.40
CA THR A 63 5.64 -0.80 5.87
C THR A 63 7.02 -0.94 6.49
N GLU A 64 7.89 -1.79 5.92
CA GLU A 64 9.24 -1.99 6.43
C GLU A 64 10.13 -0.74 6.24
N TYR A 65 9.93 0.04 5.16
CA TYR A 65 10.60 1.32 5.01
C TYR A 65 10.10 2.35 6.04
N ARG A 66 8.78 2.46 6.24
CA ARG A 66 8.21 3.35 7.25
C ARG A 66 8.70 3.02 8.66
N ASP A 67 8.71 1.73 9.00
CA ASP A 67 9.09 1.24 10.33
C ASP A 67 10.61 1.15 10.54
N GLY A 68 11.42 1.41 9.49
CA GLY A 68 12.88 1.27 9.55
C GLY A 68 13.38 -0.17 9.62
N LYS A 69 12.55 -1.17 9.31
CA LYS A 69 12.98 -2.58 9.21
C LYS A 69 13.75 -2.85 7.92
N ARG A 70 13.39 -2.15 6.84
CA ARG A 70 14.12 -2.14 5.57
C ARG A 70 14.80 -0.79 5.41
N GLN A 71 16.11 -0.82 5.14
CA GLN A 71 16.95 0.38 5.13
C GLN A 71 17.18 0.87 3.69
N ASN A 72 16.90 2.16 3.46
CA ASN A 72 17.22 2.95 2.28
C ASN A 72 16.99 4.44 2.60
N GLU A 73 18.02 5.26 2.51
CA GLU A 73 18.02 6.67 2.95
C GLU A 73 16.85 7.49 2.37
N ILE A 74 16.48 7.24 1.11
CA ILE A 74 15.42 7.96 0.42
C ILE A 74 14.06 7.39 0.81
N MET A 75 13.86 6.08 0.67
CA MET A 75 12.56 5.45 0.89
C MET A 75 12.15 5.44 2.35
N ASN A 76 13.07 5.41 3.31
CA ASN A 76 12.71 5.60 4.72
C ASN A 76 12.11 6.99 4.97
N VAL A 77 12.66 8.05 4.34
CA VAL A 77 12.11 9.41 4.45
C VAL A 77 10.75 9.52 3.77
N VAL A 78 10.62 8.99 2.55
CA VAL A 78 9.36 9.02 1.78
C VAL A 78 8.25 8.24 2.48
N ALA A 79 8.57 7.06 3.03
CA ALA A 79 7.58 6.18 3.64
C ALA A 79 7.16 6.61 5.06
N LYS A 80 7.94 7.46 5.73
CA LYS A 80 7.73 7.83 7.14
C LYS A 80 6.34 8.39 7.43
N ASP A 81 5.79 9.15 6.49
CA ASP A 81 4.49 9.82 6.64
C ASP A 81 3.32 9.00 6.06
N LEU A 82 3.54 7.74 5.67
CA LEU A 82 2.48 6.88 5.14
C LEU A 82 1.68 6.24 6.26
N THR A 83 0.37 6.45 6.24
CA THR A 83 -0.57 5.69 7.06
C THR A 83 -0.73 4.26 6.51
N ASP A 84 -1.28 3.34 7.32
CA ASP A 84 -1.60 1.99 6.82
C ASP A 84 -2.58 2.04 5.63
N ALA A 85 -3.51 3.00 5.64
CA ALA A 85 -4.43 3.23 4.54
C ALA A 85 -3.70 3.73 3.28
N ASP A 86 -2.74 4.65 3.41
CA ASP A 86 -1.92 5.09 2.28
C ASP A 86 -1.15 3.91 1.67
N ILE A 87 -0.55 3.06 2.51
CA ILE A 87 0.21 1.89 2.07
C ILE A 87 -0.69 0.92 1.30
N ALA A 88 -1.86 0.58 1.86
CA ALA A 88 -2.82 -0.30 1.19
C ALA A 88 -3.29 0.29 -0.15
N ASN A 89 -3.61 1.58 -0.18
CA ASN A 89 -4.09 2.26 -1.39
C ASN A 89 -2.99 2.34 -2.47
N LEU A 90 -1.76 2.70 -2.11
CA LEU A 90 -0.62 2.73 -3.03
C LEU A 90 -0.30 1.35 -3.58
N ALA A 91 -0.35 0.32 -2.73
CA ALA A 91 -0.15 -1.06 -3.16
C ALA A 91 -1.24 -1.51 -4.14
N ALA A 92 -2.51 -1.26 -3.85
CA ALA A 92 -3.63 -1.55 -4.73
C ALA A 92 -3.53 -0.81 -6.08
N TYR A 93 -3.06 0.45 -6.07
CA TYR A 93 -2.87 1.22 -7.30
C TYR A 93 -1.78 0.63 -8.19
N TYR A 94 -0.55 0.48 -7.69
CA TYR A 94 0.59 0.06 -8.51
C TYR A 94 0.51 -1.40 -8.95
N SER A 95 -0.02 -2.28 -8.09
CA SER A 95 -0.26 -3.69 -8.44
C SER A 95 -1.34 -3.87 -9.51
N GLY A 96 -2.33 -2.97 -9.55
CA GLY A 96 -3.38 -2.98 -10.56
C GLY A 96 -2.94 -2.50 -11.95
N ILE A 97 -1.70 -2.02 -12.10
CA ILE A 97 -1.17 -1.60 -13.40
C ILE A 97 -0.81 -2.84 -14.22
N GLN A 98 -1.42 -2.98 -15.40
CA GLN A 98 -1.11 -4.05 -16.34
C GLN A 98 0.19 -3.72 -17.09
N VAL A 99 1.07 -4.71 -17.21
CA VAL A 99 2.34 -4.60 -17.93
C VAL A 99 2.33 -5.59 -19.08
N ASP A 100 2.41 -5.07 -20.31
CA ASP A 100 2.52 -5.89 -21.51
C ASP A 100 4.00 -6.11 -21.85
N VAL A 101 4.40 -7.39 -21.91
CA VAL A 101 5.75 -7.78 -22.32
C VAL A 101 5.72 -8.18 -23.79
N LEU A 102 6.37 -7.38 -24.63
CA LEU A 102 6.55 -7.72 -26.04
C LEU A 102 7.79 -8.61 -26.20
N PRO A 103 7.72 -9.65 -27.05
CA PRO A 103 8.90 -10.46 -27.36
C PRO A 103 9.99 -9.59 -28.01
N PRO A 104 11.27 -9.86 -27.75
CA PRO A 104 12.35 -9.23 -28.48
C PRO A 104 12.21 -9.57 -29.97
N GLY A 105 12.32 -8.54 -30.81
CA GLY A 105 12.28 -8.66 -32.27
C GLY A 105 13.53 -9.28 -32.87
#